data_AF-A0A529PSU3-F1
#
_entry.id   AF-A0A529PSU3-F1
#
_cell.length_a   1.000
_cell.length_b   1.000
_cell.length_c   1.000
_cell.angle_alpha   90.00
_cell.angle_beta   90.00
_cell.angle_gamma   90.00
#
_symmetry.space_group_name_H-M   'P 1'
#
loop_
_entity.id
_entity.type
_entity.pdbx_description
1 polymer ?
#
loop_
_entity_poly.entity_id
_entity_poly.type
_entity_poly.pdbx_seq_one_letter_code
_entity_poly.pdbx_strand_id
1 'polypeptide(L)' 'ITAAVAQWHDFEWLKSRMPADAAFTLTDRTEGYSTQILAGPNSRKILAEVCDADLTLPWLTHQETAIAGRWAKLVRVS' A
#
# COMPACT_ATOMS: atom_id res chain seq x y z
N ILE A 1 5.91 0.73 -0.64
CA ILE A 1 6.16 -0.59 -0.02
C ILE A 1 7.45 -1.12 -0.61
N THR A 2 8.38 -1.61 0.21
CA THR A 2 9.58 -2.31 -0.24
C THR A 2 9.68 -3.66 0.48
N ALA A 3 10.64 -4.50 0.09
CA ALA A 3 10.92 -5.76 0.76
C ALA A 3 11.46 -5.49 2.18
N ALA A 4 11.06 -6.31 3.16
CA ALA A 4 11.47 -6.13 4.56
C ALA A 4 13.00 -6.05 4.72
N VAL A 5 13.75 -6.89 4.01
CA VAL A 5 15.22 -6.90 4.04
C VAL A 5 15.87 -5.66 3.42
N ALA A 6 15.13 -4.93 2.58
CA ALA A 6 15.59 -3.71 1.91
C ALA A 6 15.10 -2.43 2.60
N GLN A 7 14.29 -2.52 3.66
CA GLN A 7 13.69 -1.36 4.33
C GLN A 7 14.73 -0.27 4.67
N TRP A 8 15.77 -0.64 5.42
CA TRP A 8 16.81 0.32 5.85
C TRP A 8 17.67 0.79 4.68
N HIS A 9 18.00 -0.11 3.76
CA HIS A 9 18.78 0.21 2.57
C HIS A 9 18.08 1.28 1.73
N ASP A 10 16.81 1.06 1.39
CA ASP A 10 16.04 1.96 0.53
C ASP A 10 15.77 3.30 1.23
N PHE A 11 15.48 3.27 2.54
CA PHE A 11 15.27 4.48 3.31
C PHE A 11 16.53 5.35 3.38
N GLU A 12 17.69 4.77 3.73
CA GLU A 12 18.95 5.52 3.81
C GLU A 12 19.42 6.01 2.43
N TRP A 13 19.17 5.24 1.37
CA TRP A 13 19.41 5.68 0.00
C TRP A 13 18.61 6.93 -0.36
N LEU A 14 17.31 6.97 -0.04
CA LEU A 14 16.47 8.14 -0.29
C LEU A 14 16.89 9.32 0.58
N LYS A 15 17.14 9.07 1.87
CA LYS A 15 17.53 10.10 2.84
C LYS A 15 18.84 10.79 2.45
N SER A 16 19.85 10.03 2.04
CA SER A 16 21.15 10.57 1.61
C SER A 16 21.09 11.42 0.33
N ARG A 17 19.98 11.32 -0.42
CA ARG A 17 19.74 12.06 -1.68
C ARG A 17 18.66 13.13 -1.55
N MET A 18 18.19 13.41 -0.34
CA MET A 18 17.24 14.49 -0.14
C MET A 18 17.87 15.83 -0.53
N PRO A 19 17.17 16.67 -1.33
CA PRO A 19 17.59 18.04 -1.57
C PRO A 19 17.76 18.80 -0.25
N ALA A 20 18.77 19.66 -0.17
CA ALA A 20 19.01 20.47 1.03
C ALA A 20 17.84 21.43 1.34
N ASP A 21 17.07 21.80 0.32
CA ASP A 21 15.91 22.68 0.33
C ASP A 21 14.58 21.91 0.16
N ALA A 22 14.55 20.61 0.50
CA ALA A 22 13.36 19.78 0.34
C ALA A 22 12.14 20.37 1.06
N ALA A 23 11.08 20.66 0.30
CA ALA A 23 9.78 21.11 0.81
C ALA A 23 8.89 19.96 1.35
N PHE A 24 9.48 18.79 1.59
CA PHE A 24 8.79 17.58 2.04
C PHE A 24 9.65 16.79 3.02
N THR A 25 9.01 15.92 3.79
CA THR A 25 9.66 15.04 4.75
C THR A 25 9.66 13.59 4.27
N LEU A 26 10.72 12.86 4.59
CA LEU A 26 10.76 11.41 4.44
C LEU A 26 10.48 10.74 5.80
N THR A 27 9.49 9.85 5.87
CA THR A 27 9.10 9.17 7.10
C THR A 27 8.91 7.69 6.85
N ASP A 28 9.59 6.85 7.64
CA ASP A 28 9.33 5.41 7.64
C ASP A 28 8.00 5.13 8.35
N ARG A 29 7.10 4.43 7.68
CA ARG A 29 5.76 4.05 8.19
C ARG A 29 5.60 2.54 8.30
N THR A 30 6.69 1.77 8.25
CA THR A 30 6.65 0.31 8.22
C THR A 30 5.85 -0.28 9.38
N GLU A 31 6.04 0.22 10.61
CA GLU A 31 5.30 -0.28 11.79
C GLU A 31 3.84 0.20 11.86
N GLY A 32 3.46 1.21 11.07
CA GLY A 32 2.10 1.75 11.04
C GLY A 32 1.15 0.99 10.13
N TYR A 33 1.65 0.07 9.29
CA TYR A 33 0.86 -0.63 8.28
C TYR A 33 1.22 -2.11 8.21
N SER A 34 0.20 -2.95 8.14
CA SER A 34 0.32 -4.34 7.69
C SER A 34 -0.11 -4.45 6.23
N THR A 35 0.48 -5.39 5.49
CA THR A 35 0.13 -5.66 4.09
C THR A 35 -0.35 -7.09 3.94
N GLN A 36 -1.52 -7.28 3.31
CA GLN A 36 -2.07 -8.58 2.94
C GLN A 36 -2.24 -8.64 1.42
N ILE A 37 -1.69 -9.68 0.80
CA ILE A 37 -1.89 -9.94 -0.64
C ILE A 37 -3.03 -10.95 -0.79
N LEU A 38 -3.98 -10.64 -1.68
CA LEU A 38 -5.03 -11.55 -2.12
C LEU A 38 -5.01 -11.62 -3.65
N ALA A 39 -4.33 -12.63 -4.19
CA ALA A 39 -4.18 -12.83 -5.63
C ALA A 39 -4.91 -14.10 -6.11
N GLY A 40 -5.42 -14.05 -7.35
CA GLY A 40 -6.12 -15.16 -7.99
C GLY A 40 -7.38 -14.72 -8.73
N PRO A 41 -7.96 -15.62 -9.56
CA PRO A 41 -9.14 -15.29 -10.37
C PRO A 41 -10.37 -14.91 -9.53
N ASN A 42 -10.46 -15.40 -8.30
CA ASN A 42 -11.59 -15.15 -7.40
C ASN A 42 -11.39 -13.96 -6.44
N SER A 43 -10.24 -13.28 -6.44
CA SER A 43 -9.95 -12.20 -5.48
C SER A 43 -11.01 -11.10 -5.45
N ARG A 44 -11.50 -10.67 -6.62
CA ARG A 44 -12.57 -9.66 -6.70
C ARG A 44 -13.89 -10.17 -6.12
N LYS A 45 -14.25 -11.43 -6.36
CA LYS A 45 -15.48 -12.02 -5.81
C LYS A 45 -15.42 -12.04 -4.28
N ILE A 46 -14.29 -12.46 -3.71
CA ILE A 46 -14.08 -12.50 -2.27
C ILE A 46 -14.11 -11.09 -1.67
N LEU A 47 -13.42 -10.11 -2.29
CA LEU A 47 -13.42 -8.73 -1.80
C LEU A 47 -14.81 -8.08 -1.85
N ALA A 48 -15.63 -8.41 -2.85
CA ALA A 48 -16.99 -7.89 -2.97
C ALA A 48 -17.90 -8.34 -1.81
N GLU A 49 -17.56 -9.41 -1.10
CA GLU A 49 -18.31 -9.89 0.07
C GLU A 49 -17.94 -9.12 1.35
N VAL A 50 -16.84 -8.37 1.37
CA VAL A 50 -16.26 -7.81 2.61
C VAL A 50 -15.88 -6.33 2.54
N CYS A 51 -16.03 -5.67 1.38
CA CYS A 51 -15.75 -4.24 1.21
C CYS A 51 -16.66 -3.57 0.18
N ASP A 52 -16.87 -2.26 0.34
CA ASP A 52 -17.73 -1.44 -0.55
C ASP A 52 -16.95 -0.72 -1.66
N ALA A 53 -15.68 -1.08 -1.88
CA ALA A 53 -14.82 -0.45 -2.88
C ALA A 53 -15.24 -0.78 -4.32
N ASP A 54 -14.93 0.09 -5.28
CA ASP A 54 -15.15 -0.20 -6.70
C ASP A 54 -14.06 -1.18 -7.20
N LEU A 55 -14.43 -2.45 -7.30
CA LEU A 55 -13.53 -3.52 -7.74
C LEU A 55 -13.39 -3.62 -9.27
N THR A 56 -14.05 -2.74 -10.03
CA THR A 56 -13.92 -2.66 -11.49
C THR A 56 -12.74 -1.79 -11.92
N LEU A 57 -12.26 -0.90 -11.04
CA LEU A 57 -11.14 0.03 -11.30
C LEU A 57 -9.88 -0.67 -11.82
N PRO A 58 -9.16 -0.08 -12.81
CA PRO A 58 -8.08 -0.74 -13.54
C PRO A 58 -6.83 -1.06 -12.70
N TRP A 59 -5.89 -1.81 -13.27
CA TRP A 59 -4.61 -2.11 -12.62
C TRP A 59 -3.85 -0.83 -12.22
N LEU A 60 -3.12 -0.87 -11.10
CA LEU A 60 -2.44 0.25 -10.44
C LEU A 60 -3.32 1.35 -9.84
N THR A 61 -4.64 1.16 -9.76
CA THR A 61 -5.48 2.06 -8.96
C THR A 61 -5.32 1.81 -7.48
N HIS A 62 -5.44 2.90 -6.72
CA HIS A 62 -5.46 2.91 -5.26
C HIS A 62 -6.80 3.47 -4.80
N GLN A 63 -7.40 2.81 -3.82
CA GLN A 63 -8.66 3.26 -3.22
C GLN A 63 -8.66 2.96 -1.73
N GLU A 64 -9.52 3.66 -1.00
CA GLU A 64 -9.75 3.42 0.42
C GLU A 64 -11.08 2.72 0.59
N THR A 65 -11.18 1.86 1.60
CA THR A 65 -12.40 1.13 1.92
C THR A 65 -12.41 0.75 3.40
N ALA A 66 -13.50 0.13 3.84
CA ALA A 66 -13.59 -0.53 5.14
C ALA A 66 -13.75 -2.04 4.94
N ILE A 67 -13.00 -2.83 5.73
CA ILE A 67 -13.16 -4.28 5.84
C ILE A 67 -13.36 -4.60 7.32
N ALA A 68 -14.48 -5.23 7.67
CA ALA A 68 -14.84 -5.53 9.07
C ALA A 68 -14.73 -4.31 10.01
N GLY A 69 -15.18 -3.14 9.54
CA GLY A 69 -15.15 -1.88 10.30
C GLY A 69 -13.76 -1.26 10.46
N ARG A 70 -12.72 -1.81 9.83
CA ARG A 70 -11.36 -1.25 9.83
C ARG A 70 -11.05 -0.62 8.48
N TRP A 71 -10.47 0.57 8.52
CA TRP A 71 -9.97 1.22 7.31
C TRP A 71 -8.88 0.37 6.65
N ALA A 72 -8.93 0.29 5.32
CA ALA A 72 -7.93 -0.37 4.50
C ALA A 72 -7.68 0.44 3.23
N LYS A 73 -6.43 0.42 2.76
CA LYS A 73 -6.06 0.91 1.43
C LYS A 73 -5.94 -0.27 0.49
N LEU A 74 -6.80 -0.34 -0.52
CA LEU A 74 -6.71 -1.33 -1.58
C LEU A 74 -5.81 -0.81 -2.69
N VAL A 75 -4.81 -1.62 -3.05
CA VAL A 75 -3.90 -1.35 -4.17
C VAL A 75 -4.04 -2.51 -5.16
N ARG A 76 -4.50 -2.23 -6.39
CA ARG A 76 -4.66 -3.27 -7.41
C ARG A 76 -3.33 -3.60 -8.09
N VAL A 77 -2.55 -4.45 -7.43
CA VAL A 77 -1.26 -4.96 -7.89
C VAL A 77 -1.05 -6.38 -7.35
N SER A 78 -0.30 -7.21 -8.07
CA SER A 78 0.16 -8.54 -7.63
C SER A 78 1.53 -8.82 -8.19
#